data_AF-A0A068U3I4-F1
#
_entry.id   AF-A0A068U3I4-F1
#
_cell.length_a   1.000
_cell.length_b   1.000
_cell.length_c   1.000
_cell.angle_alpha   90.00
_cell.angle_beta   90.00
_cell.angle_gamma   90.00
#
_symmetry.space_group_name_H-M   'P 1'
#
loop_
_entity.id
_entity.type
_entity.pdbx_description
1 polymer ?
#
loop_
_entity_poly.entity_id
_entity_poly.type
_entity_poly.pdbx_seq_one_letter_code
_entity_poly.pdbx_strand_id
1 'polypeptide(L)'
;MMKTSGHRRVRFNRIMELLHSQTIVSKNLEKSAVLFRPKLIVAGASAYARLYDYARIRKVCDKQKAILLADMAHISGLVAAGVIPSPFDYADVVTTTTHKSLRGPRGAMIFFRKGVKEINKQGQEVLYDYEDKINQAVFPGLQGGPHNHTITGLAVALKQAQSAEYRAYQEQVLSNCSKFAQALVEKGYELVSGGTENHLVLVNLKNKGIDGSRVEKVLEAVHIAANKNTVPGDVSAMVPGGIRMGTPALTSRGFVEEDFVKVAEFFDAAVRLAVKIKGQTKGTKLKDFLATLQSSAAQSEAAKLRHDVEEYAKQFPTIGFDKETMKYKD
;
A
#
# COMPACT_ATOMS: atom_id res chain seq x y z
N MET A 1 6.40 38.63 -29.79
CA MET A 1 7.50 38.01 -29.03
C MET A 1 6.93 37.29 -27.81
N MET A 2 6.59 36.00 -27.96
CA MET A 2 6.19 35.14 -26.86
C MET A 2 7.44 34.75 -26.07
N LYS A 3 7.61 35.29 -24.86
CA LYS A 3 8.63 34.83 -23.93
C LYS A 3 8.24 33.43 -23.46
N THR A 4 8.97 32.42 -23.90
CA THR A 4 8.91 31.06 -23.36
C THR A 4 9.41 31.11 -21.91
N SER A 5 8.51 30.89 -20.95
CA SER A 5 8.85 30.77 -19.54
C SER A 5 9.68 29.50 -19.33
N GLY A 6 10.96 29.68 -19.00
CA GLY A 6 11.86 28.59 -18.67
C GLY A 6 11.28 27.71 -17.56
N HIS A 7 11.20 26.41 -17.81
CA HIS A 7 10.81 25.41 -16.82
C HIS A 7 11.84 25.40 -15.68
N ARG A 8 11.56 26.09 -14.57
CA ARG A 8 12.35 25.93 -13.35
C ARG A 8 12.12 24.52 -12.82
N ARG A 9 13.12 23.64 -12.94
CA ARG A 9 13.14 22.37 -12.20
C ARG A 9 13.18 22.70 -10.71
N VAL A 10 12.06 22.53 -10.02
CA VAL A 10 12.03 22.58 -8.56
C VAL A 10 12.70 21.29 -8.04
N ARG A 11 13.84 21.42 -7.38
CA ARG A 11 14.50 20.32 -6.66
C ARG A 11 14.24 20.49 -5.16
N PHE A 12 13.81 19.43 -4.50
CA PHE A 12 13.64 19.39 -3.06
C PHE A 12 14.80 18.66 -2.40
N ASN A 13 15.31 19.20 -1.29
CA ASN A 13 16.17 18.45 -0.38
C ASN A 13 15.30 17.50 0.45
N ARG A 14 15.68 16.21 0.51
CA ARG A 14 14.90 15.16 1.19
C ARG A 14 15.77 14.42 2.20
N ILE A 15 15.22 14.14 3.37
CA ILE A 15 15.73 13.16 4.33
C ILE A 15 14.62 12.13 4.57
N MET A 16 15.00 10.85 4.58
CA MET A 16 14.10 9.74 4.85
C MET A 16 14.36 9.24 6.27
N GLU A 17 13.30 9.08 7.05
CA GLU A 17 13.37 8.46 8.37
C GLU A 17 13.21 6.94 8.23
N LEU A 18 14.10 6.17 8.85
CA LEU A 18 14.04 4.71 8.85
C LEU A 18 13.16 4.20 9.99
N LEU A 19 12.50 3.06 9.76
CA LEU A 19 11.82 2.29 10.80
C LEU A 19 12.82 1.90 11.91
N HIS A 20 12.61 2.41 13.12
CA HIS A 20 13.20 1.84 14.33
C HIS A 20 12.16 0.94 15.00
N SER A 21 12.58 -0.25 15.47
CA SER A 21 11.68 -1.23 16.12
C SER A 21 10.41 -1.59 15.34
N GLN A 22 10.47 -1.58 13.99
CA GLN A 22 9.34 -1.94 13.10
C GLN A 22 8.12 -0.99 13.20
N THR A 23 8.28 0.20 13.79
CA THR A 23 7.26 1.26 13.87
C THR A 23 7.83 2.62 13.43
N ILE A 24 7.07 3.44 12.69
CA ILE A 24 7.59 4.68 12.07
C ILE A 24 7.82 5.79 13.10
N VAL A 25 7.01 5.86 14.15
CA VAL A 25 6.98 7.03 15.03
C VAL A 25 7.93 6.85 16.21
N SER A 26 9.23 6.95 15.91
CA SER A 26 10.29 6.90 16.92
C SER A 26 10.64 8.29 17.47
N LYS A 27 11.37 8.32 18.59
CA LYS A 27 12.04 9.53 19.11
C LYS A 27 13.01 10.16 18.09
N ASN A 28 13.41 9.43 17.04
CA ASN A 28 14.40 9.91 16.08
C ASN A 28 13.80 10.93 15.11
N LEU A 29 12.53 10.79 14.71
CA LEU A 29 11.88 11.73 13.77
C LEU A 29 11.93 13.17 14.30
N GLU A 30 11.65 13.37 15.59
CA GLU A 30 11.72 14.71 16.19
C GLU A 30 13.16 15.24 16.24
N LYS A 31 14.14 14.38 16.59
CA LYS A 31 15.56 14.77 16.64
C LYS A 31 16.07 15.17 15.26
N SER A 32 15.81 14.35 14.24
CA SER A 32 16.16 14.61 12.84
C SER A 32 15.51 15.90 12.35
N ALA A 33 14.24 16.11 12.66
CA ALA A 33 13.52 17.31 12.25
C ALA A 33 14.09 18.59 12.86
N VAL A 34 14.56 18.57 14.12
CA VAL A 34 15.23 19.72 14.75
C VAL A 34 16.53 20.10 14.02
N LEU A 35 17.32 19.11 13.59
CA LEU A 35 18.57 19.34 12.88
C LEU A 35 18.33 19.79 11.44
N PHE A 36 17.40 19.13 10.74
CA PHE A 36 17.15 19.35 9.31
C PHE A 36 16.21 20.52 9.02
N ARG A 37 15.34 20.89 9.96
CA ARG A 37 14.35 21.97 9.85
C ARG A 37 13.46 21.84 8.61
N PRO A 38 12.73 20.71 8.45
CA PRO A 38 11.91 20.46 7.28
C PRO A 38 10.82 21.54 7.11
N LYS A 39 10.49 21.88 5.86
CA LYS A 39 9.33 22.72 5.54
C LYS A 39 8.04 21.93 5.37
N LEU A 40 8.17 20.63 5.14
CA LEU A 40 7.06 19.69 4.98
C LEU A 40 7.50 18.32 5.49
N ILE A 41 6.64 17.65 6.24
CA ILE A 41 6.82 16.26 6.68
C ILE A 41 5.68 15.43 6.08
N VAL A 42 6.02 14.30 5.46
CA VAL A 42 5.05 13.37 4.86
C VAL A 42 4.74 12.24 5.85
N ALA A 43 3.46 12.05 6.16
CA ALA A 43 2.93 10.92 6.91
C ALA A 43 2.13 10.01 5.96
N GLY A 44 2.81 9.09 5.31
CA GLY A 44 2.20 8.13 4.38
C GLY A 44 3.17 7.02 4.00
N ALA A 45 2.64 5.83 3.75
CA ALA A 45 3.43 4.65 3.45
C ALA A 45 2.73 3.72 2.45
N SER A 46 3.56 2.97 1.72
CA SER A 46 3.11 1.93 0.79
C SER A 46 3.15 0.53 1.40
N ALA A 47 4.07 0.27 2.34
CA ALA A 47 4.35 -1.06 2.90
C ALA A 47 4.52 -0.97 4.42
N TYR A 48 3.55 -0.36 5.10
CA TYR A 48 3.50 -0.26 6.55
C TYR A 48 2.19 -0.88 7.04
N ALA A 49 2.29 -1.88 7.91
CA ALA A 49 1.15 -2.68 8.37
C ALA A 49 0.45 -2.10 9.61
N ARG A 50 0.93 -0.95 10.12
CA ARG A 50 0.37 -0.28 11.31
C ARG A 50 -0.24 1.06 10.93
N LEU A 51 -1.00 1.63 11.87
CA LEU A 51 -1.55 2.97 11.74
C LEU A 51 -0.53 4.04 12.16
N TYR A 52 -0.72 5.26 11.66
CA TYR A 52 0.14 6.39 11.99
C TYR A 52 -0.32 7.08 13.27
N ASP A 53 0.63 7.44 14.13
CA ASP A 53 0.39 8.42 15.19
C ASP A 53 0.47 9.85 14.60
N TYR A 54 -0.62 10.26 13.95
CA TYR A 54 -0.74 11.58 13.34
C TYR A 54 -0.63 12.72 14.37
N ALA A 55 -1.09 12.51 15.60
CA ALA A 55 -1.00 13.48 16.69
C ALA A 55 0.46 13.79 17.04
N ARG A 56 1.30 12.76 17.11
CA ARG A 56 2.74 12.93 17.36
C ARG A 56 3.43 13.64 16.20
N ILE A 57 3.09 13.32 14.96
CA ILE A 57 3.69 13.98 13.79
C ILE A 57 3.27 15.45 13.73
N ARG A 58 2.01 15.76 14.03
CA ARG A 58 1.50 17.14 14.16
C ARG A 58 2.34 17.96 15.14
N LYS A 59 2.58 17.43 16.35
CA LYS A 59 3.43 18.09 17.36
C LYS A 59 4.82 18.42 16.82
N VAL A 60 5.43 17.52 16.04
CA VAL A 60 6.74 17.78 15.42
C VAL A 60 6.64 18.85 14.34
N CYS A 61 5.63 18.79 13.49
CA CYS A 61 5.39 19.81 12.46
C CYS A 61 5.20 21.20 13.09
N ASP A 62 4.44 21.32 14.18
CA ASP A 62 4.22 22.59 14.88
C ASP A 62 5.54 23.16 15.41
N LYS A 63 6.36 22.32 16.06
CA LYS A 63 7.69 22.71 16.56
C LYS A 63 8.61 23.22 15.45
N GLN A 64 8.52 22.63 14.25
CA GLN A 64 9.34 23.02 13.10
C GLN A 64 8.70 24.10 12.21
N LYS A 65 7.44 24.48 12.47
CA LYS A 65 6.60 25.25 11.54
C LYS A 65 6.56 24.62 10.14
N ALA A 66 6.48 23.29 10.08
CA ALA A 66 6.40 22.50 8.87
C ALA A 66 4.95 22.19 8.50
N ILE A 67 4.69 21.98 7.21
CA ILE A 67 3.41 21.46 6.71
C ILE A 67 3.35 19.96 7.02
N LEU A 68 2.25 19.49 7.61
CA LEU A 68 1.94 18.07 7.68
C LEU A 68 1.15 17.64 6.44
N LEU A 69 1.79 16.87 5.56
CA LEU A 69 1.15 16.21 4.43
C LEU A 69 0.87 14.75 4.79
N ALA A 70 -0.39 14.33 4.85
CA ALA A 70 -0.72 12.91 4.93
C ALA A 70 -0.95 12.34 3.53
N ASP A 71 -0.19 11.29 3.16
CA ASP A 71 -0.49 10.52 1.94
C ASP A 71 -1.21 9.23 2.33
N MET A 72 -2.54 9.25 2.18
CA MET A 72 -3.42 8.16 2.57
C MET A 72 -3.74 7.21 1.42
N ALA A 73 -2.97 7.23 0.32
CA ALA A 73 -3.28 6.49 -0.90
C ALA A 73 -3.65 5.01 -0.70
N HIS A 74 -3.01 4.32 0.24
CA HIS A 74 -3.27 2.91 0.53
C HIS A 74 -4.49 2.67 1.43
N ILE A 75 -4.88 3.65 2.24
CA ILE A 75 -5.89 3.50 3.31
C ILE A 75 -7.12 4.38 3.11
N SER A 76 -7.22 5.14 2.02
CA SER A 76 -8.30 6.11 1.79
C SER A 76 -9.70 5.49 1.82
N GLY A 77 -9.86 4.24 1.38
CA GLY A 77 -11.13 3.53 1.52
C GLY A 77 -11.49 3.21 2.98
N LEU A 78 -10.50 2.79 3.78
CA LEU A 78 -10.66 2.53 5.21
C LEU A 78 -11.01 3.82 5.97
N VAL A 79 -10.34 4.94 5.62
CA VAL A 79 -10.64 6.26 6.17
C VAL A 79 -12.06 6.70 5.78
N ALA A 80 -12.44 6.57 4.52
CA ALA A 80 -13.77 6.97 4.04
C ALA A 80 -14.91 6.20 4.73
N ALA A 81 -14.69 4.92 5.04
CA ALA A 81 -15.63 4.08 5.78
C ALA A 81 -15.65 4.34 7.30
N GLY A 82 -14.71 5.13 7.84
CA GLY A 82 -14.62 5.41 9.27
C GLY A 82 -14.16 4.22 10.12
N VAL A 83 -13.45 3.26 9.52
CA VAL A 83 -13.01 2.03 10.21
C VAL A 83 -11.59 2.10 10.76
N ILE A 84 -10.87 3.20 10.47
CA ILE A 84 -9.57 3.54 11.05
C ILE A 84 -9.51 5.06 11.34
N PRO A 85 -8.56 5.53 12.19
CA PRO A 85 -8.38 6.96 12.47
C PRO A 85 -8.13 7.79 11.22
N SER A 86 -8.68 9.00 11.21
CA SER A 86 -8.61 9.90 10.07
C SER A 86 -7.35 10.77 10.10
N PRO A 87 -6.57 10.87 9.01
CA PRO A 87 -5.48 11.84 8.92
C PRO A 87 -5.99 13.29 8.91
N PHE A 88 -7.26 13.52 8.55
CA PHE A 88 -7.85 14.86 8.46
C PHE A 88 -7.92 15.57 9.81
N ASP A 89 -7.88 14.86 10.93
CA ASP A 89 -7.88 15.48 12.27
C ASP A 89 -6.60 16.32 12.51
N TYR A 90 -5.51 16.00 11.83
CA TYR A 90 -4.18 16.57 12.10
C TYR A 90 -3.51 17.23 10.89
N ALA A 91 -3.74 16.69 9.69
CA ALA A 91 -3.00 17.08 8.51
C ALA A 91 -3.42 18.45 7.97
N ASP A 92 -2.45 19.21 7.46
CA ASP A 92 -2.68 20.46 6.75
C ASP A 92 -3.17 20.18 5.30
N VAL A 93 -2.55 19.17 4.68
CA VAL A 93 -2.84 18.69 3.33
C VAL A 93 -2.96 17.16 3.37
N VAL A 94 -3.92 16.61 2.64
CA VAL A 94 -4.08 15.16 2.47
C VAL A 94 -4.09 14.81 1.00
N THR A 95 -3.19 13.94 0.55
CA THR A 95 -3.18 13.40 -0.81
C THR A 95 -3.63 11.96 -0.82
N THR A 96 -4.28 11.54 -1.90
CA THR A 96 -4.64 10.14 -2.09
C THR A 96 -4.71 9.77 -3.56
N THR A 97 -4.41 8.51 -3.87
CA THR A 97 -4.89 7.87 -5.10
C THR A 97 -6.34 7.41 -4.95
N THR A 98 -7.04 7.26 -6.06
CA THR A 98 -8.48 6.88 -6.05
C THR A 98 -8.73 5.40 -6.36
N HIS A 99 -7.72 4.63 -6.75
CA HIS A 99 -7.88 3.26 -7.29
C HIS A 99 -7.50 2.12 -6.34
N LYS A 100 -6.97 2.41 -5.16
CA LYS A 100 -6.52 1.39 -4.20
C LYS A 100 -7.69 0.94 -3.32
N SER A 101 -7.57 1.06 -1.99
CA SER A 101 -8.66 0.73 -1.07
C SER A 101 -9.93 1.55 -1.33
N LEU A 102 -9.82 2.76 -1.91
CA LEU A 102 -10.99 3.55 -2.33
C LEU A 102 -11.83 2.87 -3.43
N ARG A 103 -11.22 1.99 -4.25
CA ARG A 103 -11.89 1.20 -5.30
C ARG A 103 -12.51 2.02 -6.45
N GLY A 104 -11.96 3.19 -6.75
CA GLY A 104 -12.35 4.03 -7.89
C GLY A 104 -11.43 3.92 -9.11
N PRO A 105 -11.55 4.84 -10.09
CA PRO A 105 -10.69 4.85 -11.28
C PRO A 105 -9.26 5.27 -10.95
N ARG A 106 -8.33 5.11 -11.89
CA ARG A 106 -6.95 5.60 -11.76
C ARG A 106 -6.91 7.13 -11.82
N GLY A 107 -6.84 7.76 -10.65
CA GLY A 107 -6.66 9.19 -10.47
C GLY A 107 -6.14 9.52 -9.07
N ALA A 108 -6.22 10.80 -8.70
CA ALA A 108 -5.79 11.30 -7.41
C ALA A 108 -6.66 12.48 -6.93
N MET A 109 -6.64 12.75 -5.63
CA MET A 109 -7.24 13.93 -5.00
C MET A 109 -6.23 14.60 -4.07
N ILE A 110 -6.34 15.92 -3.96
CA ILE A 110 -5.57 16.74 -3.02
C ILE A 110 -6.57 17.53 -2.18
N PHE A 111 -6.64 17.21 -0.90
CA PHE A 111 -7.42 17.96 0.08
C PHE A 111 -6.49 18.91 0.83
N PHE A 112 -7.01 20.07 1.21
CA PHE A 112 -6.27 21.09 1.95
C PHE A 112 -7.18 21.83 2.92
N ARG A 113 -6.61 22.26 4.06
CA ARG A 113 -7.30 23.14 5.01
C ARG A 113 -7.62 24.50 4.39
N LYS A 114 -8.76 25.07 4.80
CA LYS A 114 -9.22 26.43 4.49
C LYS A 114 -9.68 27.12 5.78
N GLY A 115 -9.82 28.44 5.77
CA GLY A 115 -10.29 29.23 6.92
C GLY A 115 -9.18 29.61 7.89
N VAL A 116 -9.54 29.89 9.14
CA VAL A 116 -8.60 30.35 10.18
C VAL A 116 -7.70 29.19 10.64
N LYS A 117 -6.40 29.41 10.62
CA LYS A 117 -5.38 28.48 11.12
C LYS A 117 -5.09 28.73 12.60
N GLU A 118 -4.83 29.98 12.96
CA GLU A 118 -4.50 30.39 14.32
C GLU A 118 -4.82 31.87 14.52
N ILE A 119 -4.96 32.28 15.78
CA ILE A 119 -4.93 33.69 16.16
C ILE A 119 -3.50 33.99 16.62
N ASN A 120 -2.85 34.95 15.98
CA ASN A 120 -1.48 35.31 16.32
C ASN A 120 -1.41 36.04 17.67
N LYS A 121 -0.19 36.32 18.14
CA LYS A 121 0.04 37.02 19.42
C LYS A 121 -0.54 38.43 19.46
N GLN A 122 -0.86 39.01 18.31
CA GLN A 122 -1.45 40.34 18.14
C GLN A 122 -2.99 40.28 18.09
N GLY A 123 -3.60 39.11 18.28
CA GLY A 123 -5.05 38.94 18.22
C GLY A 123 -5.62 38.91 16.79
N GLN A 124 -4.77 38.79 15.77
CA GLN A 124 -5.19 38.77 14.37
C GLN A 124 -5.34 37.33 13.87
N GLU A 125 -6.37 37.09 13.07
CA GLU A 125 -6.57 35.82 12.39
C GLU A 125 -5.50 35.60 11.33
N VAL A 126 -4.87 34.42 11.38
CA VAL A 126 -3.97 33.92 10.33
C VAL A 126 -4.74 32.85 9.56
N LEU A 127 -4.98 33.10 8.28
CA LEU A 127 -5.69 32.16 7.41
C LEU A 127 -4.76 31.08 6.84
N TYR A 128 -5.34 29.92 6.55
CA TYR A 128 -4.68 28.94 5.68
C TYR A 128 -4.54 29.49 4.26
N ASP A 129 -3.37 29.27 3.66
CA ASP A 129 -2.98 29.76 2.33
C ASP A 129 -2.50 28.59 1.46
N TYR A 130 -3.42 27.63 1.24
CA TYR A 130 -3.16 26.40 0.48
C TYR A 130 -3.98 26.31 -0.82
N GLU A 131 -5.23 26.77 -0.80
CA GLU A 131 -6.17 26.58 -1.91
C GLU A 131 -5.63 27.08 -3.25
N ASP A 132 -5.35 28.38 -3.34
CA ASP A 132 -4.87 28.99 -4.58
C ASP A 132 -3.53 28.41 -5.00
N LYS A 133 -2.61 28.19 -4.05
CA LYS A 133 -1.28 27.64 -4.34
C LYS A 133 -1.34 26.23 -4.91
N ILE A 134 -2.18 25.37 -4.34
CA ILE A 134 -2.32 23.99 -4.81
C ILE A 134 -3.05 23.97 -6.15
N ASN A 135 -4.16 24.70 -6.30
CA ASN A 135 -4.90 24.76 -7.54
C ASN A 135 -4.03 25.31 -8.69
N GLN A 136 -3.30 26.41 -8.47
CA GLN A 136 -2.38 27.00 -9.46
C GLN A 136 -1.20 26.09 -9.78
N ALA A 137 -0.70 25.32 -8.80
CA ALA A 137 0.35 24.34 -9.03
C ALA A 137 -0.15 23.18 -9.92
N VAL A 138 -1.39 22.73 -9.76
CA VAL A 138 -2.00 21.73 -10.65
C VAL A 138 -2.20 22.32 -12.04
N PHE A 139 -2.90 23.44 -12.15
CA PHE A 139 -3.12 24.16 -13.40
C PHE A 139 -3.09 25.68 -13.14
N PRO A 140 -2.29 26.47 -13.89
CA PRO A 140 -1.53 26.11 -15.09
C PRO A 140 -0.12 25.57 -14.82
N GLY A 141 0.24 25.28 -13.56
CA GLY A 141 1.62 24.99 -13.17
C GLY A 141 2.23 23.71 -13.76
N LEU A 142 1.54 22.55 -13.61
CA LEU A 142 2.12 21.24 -13.93
C LEU A 142 1.30 20.41 -14.92
N GLN A 143 -0.01 20.60 -14.99
CA GLN A 143 -0.90 19.87 -15.89
C GLN A 143 -1.59 20.81 -16.89
N GLY A 144 -2.10 20.24 -17.98
CA GLY A 144 -2.93 20.90 -18.98
C GLY A 144 -4.43 20.61 -18.77
N GLY A 145 -5.09 20.09 -19.80
CA GLY A 145 -6.53 19.80 -19.76
C GLY A 145 -6.91 18.67 -18.78
N PRO A 146 -8.02 18.82 -18.04
CA PRO A 146 -8.49 17.80 -17.09
C PRO A 146 -9.03 16.55 -17.80
N HIS A 147 -8.83 15.37 -17.21
CA HIS A 147 -9.36 14.10 -17.70
C HIS A 147 -10.80 13.88 -17.21
N ASN A 148 -11.76 14.56 -17.82
CA ASN A 148 -13.15 14.58 -17.34
C ASN A 148 -13.81 13.20 -17.23
N HIS A 149 -13.50 12.26 -18.12
CA HIS A 149 -13.99 10.87 -18.02
C HIS A 149 -13.55 10.19 -16.70
N THR A 150 -12.32 10.47 -16.24
CA THR A 150 -11.80 9.96 -14.96
C THR A 150 -12.44 10.68 -13.77
N ILE A 151 -12.65 12.00 -13.87
CA ILE A 151 -13.32 12.79 -12.84
C ILE A 151 -14.77 12.33 -12.65
N THR A 152 -15.49 12.07 -13.74
CA THR A 152 -16.86 11.52 -13.69
C THR A 152 -16.88 10.14 -13.04
N GLY A 153 -15.97 9.22 -13.43
CA GLY A 153 -15.86 7.92 -12.79
C GLY A 153 -15.49 8.00 -11.31
N LEU A 154 -14.70 9.00 -10.91
CA LEU A 154 -14.36 9.26 -9.52
C LEU A 154 -15.59 9.68 -8.71
N ALA A 155 -16.47 10.54 -9.26
CA ALA A 155 -17.70 10.94 -8.59
C ALA A 155 -18.61 9.72 -8.29
N VAL A 156 -18.68 8.75 -9.21
CA VAL A 156 -19.40 7.48 -8.99
C VAL A 156 -18.79 6.69 -7.83
N ALA A 157 -17.46 6.52 -7.81
CA ALA A 157 -16.77 5.80 -6.74
C ALA A 157 -16.93 6.50 -5.37
N LEU A 158 -16.90 7.84 -5.34
CA LEU A 158 -17.12 8.61 -4.11
C LEU A 158 -18.55 8.44 -3.57
N LYS A 159 -19.55 8.38 -4.46
CA LYS A 159 -20.92 8.05 -4.05
C LYS A 159 -21.02 6.64 -3.46
N GLN A 160 -20.36 5.66 -4.06
CA GLN A 160 -20.31 4.29 -3.53
C GLN A 160 -19.64 4.24 -2.15
N ALA A 161 -18.58 5.04 -1.94
CA ALA A 161 -17.85 5.07 -0.66
C ALA A 161 -18.67 5.56 0.54
N GLN A 162 -19.84 6.17 0.31
CA GLN A 162 -20.75 6.64 1.36
C GLN A 162 -21.80 5.60 1.77
N SER A 163 -21.85 4.45 1.10
CA SER A 163 -22.89 3.45 1.35
C SER A 163 -22.57 2.56 2.56
N ALA A 164 -23.60 1.99 3.18
CA ALA A 164 -23.43 1.06 4.29
C ALA A 164 -22.70 -0.22 3.88
N GLU A 165 -22.95 -0.70 2.65
CA GLU A 165 -22.30 -1.87 2.07
C GLU A 165 -20.80 -1.62 1.85
N TYR A 166 -20.42 -0.39 1.49
CA TYR A 166 -19.01 -0.03 1.36
C TYR A 166 -18.30 -0.03 2.71
N ARG A 167 -18.96 0.46 3.78
CA ARG A 167 -18.41 0.35 5.13
C ARG A 167 -18.24 -1.11 5.55
N ALA A 168 -19.27 -1.95 5.37
CA ALA A 168 -19.19 -3.38 5.65
C ALA A 168 -18.04 -4.06 4.87
N TYR A 169 -17.85 -3.70 3.60
CA TYR A 169 -16.71 -4.15 2.80
C TYR A 169 -15.37 -3.78 3.44
N GLN A 170 -15.20 -2.54 3.92
CA GLN A 170 -13.93 -2.12 4.54
C GLN A 170 -13.71 -2.75 5.92
N GLU A 171 -14.77 -3.01 6.69
CA GLU A 171 -14.70 -3.80 7.93
C GLU A 171 -14.22 -5.23 7.61
N GLN A 172 -14.79 -5.87 6.58
CA GLN A 172 -14.36 -7.19 6.12
C GLN A 172 -12.90 -7.19 5.64
N VAL A 173 -12.43 -6.13 4.98
CA VAL A 173 -11.02 -5.99 4.56
C VAL A 173 -10.07 -6.08 5.76
N LEU A 174 -10.43 -5.43 6.89
CA LEU A 174 -9.64 -5.47 8.12
C LEU A 174 -9.71 -6.84 8.80
N SER A 175 -10.91 -7.41 8.95
CA SER A 175 -11.09 -8.74 9.56
C SER A 175 -10.34 -9.82 8.78
N ASN A 176 -10.45 -9.81 7.45
CA ASN A 176 -9.70 -10.68 6.56
C ASN A 176 -8.18 -10.54 6.76
N CYS A 177 -7.68 -9.30 6.88
CA CYS A 177 -6.23 -9.08 7.02
C CYS A 177 -5.71 -9.55 8.39
N SER A 178 -6.49 -9.32 9.44
CA SER A 178 -6.22 -9.86 10.78
C SER A 178 -6.17 -11.40 10.77
N LYS A 179 -7.17 -12.06 10.16
CA LYS A 179 -7.18 -13.53 10.08
C LYS A 179 -6.03 -14.06 9.22
N PHE A 180 -5.75 -13.40 8.10
CA PHE A 180 -4.62 -13.75 7.24
C PHE A 180 -3.28 -13.65 7.98
N ALA A 181 -3.07 -12.56 8.74
CA ALA A 181 -1.89 -12.39 9.57
C ALA A 181 -1.75 -13.51 10.62
N GLN A 182 -2.85 -13.83 11.32
CA GLN A 182 -2.89 -14.93 12.29
C GLN A 182 -2.49 -16.26 11.64
N ALA A 183 -3.12 -16.63 10.53
CA ALA A 183 -2.85 -17.89 9.83
C ALA A 183 -1.40 -18.00 9.34
N LEU A 184 -0.79 -16.89 8.91
CA LEU A 184 0.64 -16.85 8.54
C LEU A 184 1.54 -17.07 9.76
N VAL A 185 1.25 -16.42 10.88
CA VAL A 185 2.03 -16.59 12.13
C VAL A 185 1.93 -18.02 12.65
N GLU A 186 0.74 -18.64 12.62
CA GLU A 186 0.53 -20.05 13.00
C GLU A 186 1.34 -21.02 12.12
N LYS A 187 1.66 -20.65 10.88
CA LYS A 187 2.56 -21.39 9.97
C LYS A 187 4.04 -21.04 10.15
N GLY A 188 4.37 -20.26 11.18
CA GLY A 188 5.73 -19.88 11.54
C GLY A 188 6.36 -18.84 10.61
N TYR A 189 5.55 -17.99 9.97
CA TYR A 189 6.06 -16.82 9.26
C TYR A 189 6.26 -15.64 10.22
N GLU A 190 7.32 -14.88 10.01
CA GLU A 190 7.51 -13.61 10.69
C GLU A 190 6.83 -12.49 9.91
N LEU A 191 6.03 -11.68 10.60
CA LEU A 191 5.46 -10.45 10.03
C LEU A 191 6.24 -9.24 10.53
N VAL A 192 6.59 -8.33 9.63
CA VAL A 192 7.13 -7.04 10.03
C VAL A 192 6.08 -6.31 10.87
N SER A 193 6.52 -5.78 12.02
CA SER A 193 5.74 -5.23 13.11
C SER A 193 4.91 -6.26 13.92
N GLY A 194 5.08 -7.56 13.67
CA GLY A 194 4.41 -8.64 14.40
C GLY A 194 2.93 -8.86 14.06
N GLY A 195 2.37 -8.12 13.10
CA GLY A 195 0.94 -8.19 12.76
C GLY A 195 0.51 -7.07 11.83
N THR A 196 -0.79 -6.75 11.86
CA THR A 196 -1.38 -5.69 11.03
C THR A 196 -2.53 -4.98 11.76
N GLU A 197 -2.75 -3.72 11.40
CA GLU A 197 -3.88 -2.86 11.80
C GLU A 197 -4.59 -2.28 10.56
N ASN A 198 -4.25 -2.77 9.37
CA ASN A 198 -4.80 -2.27 8.11
C ASN A 198 -5.00 -3.40 7.09
N HIS A 199 -5.00 -3.07 5.80
CA HIS A 199 -5.35 -3.97 4.70
C HIS A 199 -4.20 -4.81 4.16
N LEU A 200 -3.00 -4.73 4.74
CA LEU A 200 -1.82 -5.47 4.26
C LEU A 200 -1.03 -6.17 5.38
N VAL A 201 -0.25 -7.16 4.98
CA VAL A 201 0.83 -7.77 5.78
C VAL A 201 2.14 -7.69 5.01
N LEU A 202 3.25 -7.67 5.76
CA LEU A 202 4.60 -7.73 5.20
C LEU A 202 5.34 -8.91 5.82
N VAL A 203 5.44 -10.01 5.07
CA VAL A 203 6.10 -11.23 5.51
C VAL A 203 7.61 -11.09 5.35
N ASN A 204 8.36 -11.35 6.42
CA ASN A 204 9.81 -11.50 6.42
C ASN A 204 10.16 -12.98 6.18
N LEU A 205 10.84 -13.28 5.07
CA LEU A 205 11.17 -14.65 4.68
C LEU A 205 12.56 -15.09 5.16
N LYS A 206 13.31 -14.23 5.88
CA LYS A 206 14.67 -14.54 6.35
C LYS A 206 14.71 -15.81 7.19
N ASN A 207 13.72 -16.02 8.07
CA ASN A 207 13.63 -17.22 8.91
C ASN A 207 13.29 -18.51 8.12
N LYS A 208 12.75 -18.38 6.90
CA LYS A 208 12.54 -19.49 5.95
C LYS A 208 13.74 -19.73 5.03
N GLY A 209 14.82 -18.94 5.18
CA GLY A 209 16.04 -19.10 4.40
C GLY A 209 15.85 -18.86 2.89
N ILE A 210 14.87 -18.06 2.48
CA ILE A 210 14.60 -17.73 1.07
C ILE A 210 14.28 -16.24 0.92
N ASP A 211 14.59 -15.64 -0.23
CA ASP A 211 14.31 -14.24 -0.50
C ASP A 211 12.96 -14.05 -1.25
N GLY A 212 12.44 -12.83 -1.17
CA GLY A 212 11.17 -12.47 -1.81
C GLY A 212 11.18 -12.59 -3.33
N SER A 213 12.33 -12.45 -4.00
CA SER A 213 12.38 -12.56 -5.47
C SER A 213 12.12 -13.97 -5.95
N ARG A 214 12.66 -14.97 -5.25
CA ARG A 214 12.42 -16.39 -5.55
C ARG A 214 10.98 -16.78 -5.24
N VAL A 215 10.46 -16.37 -4.09
CA VAL A 215 9.06 -16.66 -3.70
C VAL A 215 8.08 -16.00 -4.65
N GLU A 216 8.26 -14.72 -5.00
CA GLU A 216 7.39 -14.02 -5.96
C GLU A 216 7.29 -14.77 -7.30
N LYS A 217 8.40 -15.34 -7.79
CA LYS A 217 8.42 -16.09 -9.06
C LYS A 217 7.65 -17.41 -9.00
N VAL A 218 7.67 -18.08 -7.84
CA VAL A 218 6.86 -19.29 -7.65
C VAL A 218 5.38 -18.92 -7.49
N LEU A 219 5.07 -17.87 -6.73
CA LEU A 219 3.70 -17.34 -6.59
C LEU A 219 3.10 -16.98 -7.96
N GLU A 220 3.87 -16.28 -8.81
CA GLU A 220 3.48 -15.95 -10.18
C GLU A 220 3.17 -17.20 -11.02
N ALA A 221 4.01 -18.24 -10.92
CA ALA A 221 3.82 -19.50 -11.65
C ALA A 221 2.56 -20.29 -11.21
N VAL A 222 2.05 -20.03 -10.01
CA VAL A 222 0.84 -20.64 -9.45
C VAL A 222 -0.36 -19.69 -9.35
N HIS A 223 -0.31 -18.58 -10.10
CA HIS A 223 -1.40 -17.59 -10.20
C HIS A 223 -1.73 -16.86 -8.89
N ILE A 224 -0.76 -16.73 -7.98
CA ILE A 224 -0.86 -15.86 -6.81
C ILE A 224 -0.10 -14.56 -7.09
N ALA A 225 -0.84 -13.46 -7.27
CA ALA A 225 -0.26 -12.15 -7.49
C ALA A 225 0.14 -11.49 -6.16
N ALA A 226 1.44 -11.45 -5.87
CA ALA A 226 2.02 -10.73 -4.75
C ALA A 226 3.24 -9.91 -5.21
N ASN A 227 3.86 -9.16 -4.29
CA ASN A 227 5.03 -8.35 -4.62
C ASN A 227 6.16 -8.57 -3.62
N LYS A 228 7.37 -8.83 -4.14
CA LYS A 228 8.60 -8.79 -3.34
C LYS A 228 8.82 -7.38 -2.80
N ASN A 229 9.14 -7.31 -1.51
CA ASN A 229 9.24 -6.05 -0.81
C ASN A 229 10.42 -6.09 0.16
N THR A 230 11.16 -4.98 0.25
CA THR A 230 12.23 -4.83 1.23
C THR A 230 11.66 -4.96 2.64
N VAL A 231 12.41 -5.60 3.52
CA VAL A 231 12.12 -5.71 4.95
C VAL A 231 13.25 -5.09 5.78
N PRO A 232 13.01 -4.68 7.03
CA PRO A 232 14.07 -4.20 7.90
C PRO A 232 15.27 -5.16 7.95
N GLY A 233 16.47 -4.58 7.88
CA GLY A 233 17.74 -5.32 7.87
C GLY A 233 18.12 -5.92 6.52
N ASP A 234 17.41 -5.64 5.43
CA ASP A 234 17.92 -5.96 4.09
C ASP A 234 19.15 -5.10 3.77
N VAL A 235 20.23 -5.74 3.34
CA VAL A 235 21.47 -5.05 2.96
C VAL A 235 21.39 -4.37 1.59
N SER A 236 20.43 -4.78 0.75
CA SER A 236 20.24 -4.24 -0.59
C SER A 236 18.75 -4.21 -0.96
N ALA A 237 18.28 -3.06 -1.45
CA ALA A 237 16.93 -2.92 -1.98
C ALA A 237 16.68 -3.80 -3.22
N MET A 238 17.74 -4.22 -3.91
CA MET A 238 17.66 -5.09 -5.09
C MET A 238 17.47 -6.56 -4.74
N VAL A 239 17.66 -6.94 -3.47
CA VAL A 239 17.49 -8.32 -2.98
C VAL A 239 16.54 -8.31 -1.78
N PRO A 240 15.24 -8.07 -2.02
CA PRO A 240 14.24 -7.95 -0.95
C PRO A 240 14.03 -9.27 -0.22
N GLY A 241 14.05 -9.21 1.11
CA GLY A 241 13.87 -10.36 2.01
C GLY A 241 12.42 -10.71 2.32
N GLY A 242 11.42 -10.03 1.74
CA GLY A 242 10.03 -10.22 2.09
C GLY A 242 9.03 -10.16 0.95
N ILE A 243 7.77 -10.45 1.29
CA ILE A 243 6.61 -10.42 0.40
C ILE A 243 5.52 -9.56 1.05
N ARG A 244 4.97 -8.62 0.28
CA ARG A 244 3.81 -7.80 0.67
C ARG A 244 2.55 -8.38 0.02
N MET A 245 1.53 -8.60 0.84
CA MET A 245 0.21 -9.09 0.43
C MET A 245 -0.87 -8.26 1.11
N GLY A 246 -2.06 -8.20 0.51
CA GLY A 246 -3.18 -7.46 1.08
C GLY A 246 -4.52 -8.01 0.64
N THR A 247 -5.56 -7.62 1.38
CA THR A 247 -6.90 -8.19 1.30
C THR A 247 -7.94 -7.47 0.40
N PRO A 248 -7.79 -6.19 -0.04
CA PRO A 248 -8.88 -5.45 -0.70
C PRO A 248 -9.45 -6.11 -1.97
N ALA A 249 -8.59 -6.65 -2.83
CA ALA A 249 -9.00 -7.17 -4.13
C ALA A 249 -9.85 -8.45 -4.00
N LEU A 250 -9.40 -9.43 -3.21
CA LEU A 250 -10.15 -10.67 -3.00
C LEU A 250 -11.39 -10.44 -2.13
N THR A 251 -11.31 -9.53 -1.14
CA THR A 251 -12.50 -9.14 -0.36
C THR A 251 -13.57 -8.50 -1.26
N SER A 252 -13.18 -7.73 -2.27
CA SER A 252 -14.13 -7.19 -3.26
C SER A 252 -14.81 -8.29 -4.10
N ARG A 253 -14.20 -9.48 -4.20
CA ARG A 253 -14.81 -10.67 -4.83
C ARG A 253 -15.64 -11.51 -3.86
N GLY A 254 -15.73 -11.12 -2.59
CA GLY A 254 -16.51 -11.82 -1.57
C GLY A 254 -15.72 -12.79 -0.70
N PHE A 255 -14.38 -12.79 -0.74
CA PHE A 255 -13.59 -13.59 0.20
C PHE A 255 -13.82 -13.10 1.63
N VAL A 256 -14.00 -14.05 2.55
CA VAL A 256 -14.12 -13.84 4.00
C VAL A 256 -12.93 -14.45 4.75
N GLU A 257 -12.98 -14.46 6.08
CA GLU A 257 -11.87 -14.84 6.95
C GLU A 257 -11.35 -16.26 6.67
N GLU A 258 -12.25 -17.22 6.51
CA GLU A 258 -11.93 -18.62 6.20
C GLU A 258 -11.20 -18.76 4.86
N ASP A 259 -11.61 -17.99 3.86
CA ASP A 259 -10.94 -17.95 2.57
C ASP A 259 -9.53 -17.39 2.68
N PHE A 260 -9.31 -16.41 3.56
CA PHE A 260 -7.96 -15.89 3.82
C PHE A 260 -7.07 -16.86 4.59
N VAL A 261 -7.63 -17.76 5.42
CA VAL A 261 -6.88 -18.91 5.93
C VAL A 261 -6.43 -19.79 4.75
N LYS A 262 -7.32 -20.04 3.79
CA LYS A 262 -6.97 -20.81 2.59
C LYS A 262 -5.90 -20.14 1.73
N VAL A 263 -5.98 -18.83 1.56
CA VAL A 263 -4.92 -18.04 0.90
C VAL A 263 -3.58 -18.18 1.61
N ALA A 264 -3.55 -18.21 2.95
CA ALA A 264 -2.32 -18.46 3.71
C ALA A 264 -1.77 -19.88 3.51
N GLU A 265 -2.63 -20.89 3.34
CA GLU A 265 -2.22 -22.25 2.98
C GLU A 265 -1.58 -22.31 1.59
N PHE A 266 -2.20 -21.68 0.59
CA PHE A 266 -1.62 -21.63 -0.76
C PHE A 266 -0.30 -20.87 -0.79
N PHE A 267 -0.20 -19.77 -0.05
CA PHE A 267 1.06 -19.05 0.12
C PHE A 267 2.13 -19.94 0.77
N ASP A 268 1.81 -20.66 1.84
CA ASP A 268 2.76 -21.57 2.50
C ASP A 268 3.22 -22.70 1.58
N ALA A 269 2.30 -23.30 0.83
CA ALA A 269 2.62 -24.33 -0.16
C ALA A 269 3.59 -23.79 -1.23
N ALA A 270 3.35 -22.57 -1.74
CA ALA A 270 4.23 -21.93 -2.71
C ALA A 270 5.62 -21.61 -2.13
N VAL A 271 5.72 -21.15 -0.89
CA VAL A 271 7.01 -20.91 -0.22
C VAL A 271 7.77 -22.23 -0.02
N ARG A 272 7.10 -23.29 0.43
CA ARG A 272 7.74 -24.63 0.56
C ARG A 272 8.27 -25.13 -0.78
N LEU A 273 7.49 -24.97 -1.85
CA LEU A 273 7.93 -25.29 -3.21
C LEU A 273 9.15 -24.45 -3.61
N ALA A 274 9.15 -23.15 -3.32
CA ALA A 274 10.29 -22.29 -3.59
C ALA A 274 11.55 -22.71 -2.82
N VAL A 275 11.42 -23.09 -1.55
CA VAL A 275 12.53 -23.63 -0.73
C VAL A 275 13.05 -24.94 -1.31
N LYS A 276 12.17 -25.85 -1.73
CA LYS A 276 12.52 -27.11 -2.38
C LYS A 276 13.29 -26.88 -3.68
N ILE A 277 12.79 -26.01 -4.56
CA ILE A 277 13.46 -25.65 -5.83
C ILE A 277 14.84 -25.03 -5.56
N LYS A 278 14.95 -24.17 -4.54
CA LYS A 278 16.23 -23.59 -4.12
C LYS A 278 17.22 -24.68 -3.69
N GLY A 279 16.77 -25.69 -2.94
CA GLY A 279 17.60 -26.83 -2.53
C GLY A 279 18.08 -27.71 -3.70
N GLN A 280 17.35 -27.73 -4.81
CA GLN A 280 17.68 -28.47 -6.03
C GLN A 280 18.51 -27.64 -7.04
N THR A 281 18.56 -26.32 -6.87
CA THR A 281 19.25 -25.41 -7.79
C THR A 281 20.77 -25.58 -7.68
N LYS A 282 21.41 -25.90 -8.82
CA LYS A 282 22.88 -25.87 -8.94
C LYS A 282 23.35 -24.44 -9.18
N GLY A 283 23.58 -23.69 -8.09
CA GLY A 283 24.04 -22.31 -8.13
C GLY A 283 23.31 -21.43 -7.11
N THR A 284 23.81 -20.21 -6.92
CA THR A 284 23.27 -19.27 -5.92
C THR A 284 22.58 -18.07 -6.54
N LYS A 285 22.65 -17.88 -7.87
CA LYS A 285 22.08 -16.73 -8.55
C LYS A 285 20.60 -16.95 -8.83
N LEU A 286 19.86 -15.86 -8.98
CA LEU A 286 18.44 -15.92 -9.32
C LEU A 286 18.20 -16.62 -10.67
N LYS A 287 19.08 -16.41 -11.66
CA LYS A 287 18.98 -17.06 -12.97
C LYS A 287 19.01 -18.60 -12.88
N ASP A 288 19.82 -19.15 -11.96
CA ASP A 288 19.97 -20.60 -11.79
C ASP A 288 18.69 -21.18 -11.15
N PHE A 289 18.10 -20.44 -10.21
CA PHE A 289 16.81 -20.76 -9.62
C PHE A 289 15.69 -20.75 -10.66
N LEU A 290 15.65 -19.73 -11.52
CA LEU A 290 14.66 -19.64 -12.60
C LEU A 290 14.80 -20.81 -13.58
N ALA A 291 16.02 -21.20 -13.95
CA ALA A 291 16.25 -22.38 -14.79
C ALA A 291 15.73 -23.66 -14.11
N THR A 292 15.94 -23.81 -12.80
CA THR A 292 15.45 -24.96 -12.03
C THR A 292 13.92 -24.97 -11.92
N LEU A 293 13.29 -23.80 -11.75
CA LEU A 293 11.84 -23.64 -11.75
C LEU A 293 11.21 -24.06 -13.08
N GLN A 294 11.93 -23.95 -14.21
CA GLN A 294 11.47 -24.40 -15.52
C GLN A 294 11.67 -25.91 -15.77
N SER A 295 12.26 -26.65 -14.83
CA SER A 295 12.38 -28.10 -14.96
C SER A 295 11.01 -28.78 -14.92
N SER A 296 10.88 -29.94 -15.58
CA SER A 296 9.63 -30.70 -15.65
C SER A 296 9.07 -31.07 -14.27
N ALA A 297 9.95 -31.45 -13.33
CA ALA A 297 9.56 -31.78 -11.97
C ALA A 297 8.96 -30.57 -11.22
N ALA A 298 9.63 -29.41 -11.26
CA ALA A 298 9.15 -28.19 -10.62
C ALA A 298 7.85 -27.68 -11.25
N GLN A 299 7.74 -27.75 -12.59
CA GLN A 299 6.55 -27.35 -13.31
C GLN A 299 5.34 -28.25 -13.01
N SER A 300 5.54 -29.55 -12.80
CA SER A 300 4.45 -30.46 -12.43
C SER A 300 3.87 -30.12 -11.05
N GLU A 301 4.73 -29.86 -10.05
CA GLU A 301 4.28 -29.46 -8.71
C GLU A 301 3.62 -28.08 -8.73
N ALA A 302 4.20 -27.11 -9.46
CA ALA A 302 3.61 -25.79 -9.63
C ALA A 302 2.25 -25.86 -10.34
N ALA A 303 2.09 -26.71 -11.37
CA ALA A 303 0.83 -26.87 -12.10
C ALA A 303 -0.29 -27.42 -11.20
N LYS A 304 0.02 -28.35 -10.29
CA LYS A 304 -0.96 -28.85 -9.31
C LYS A 304 -1.41 -27.74 -8.37
N LEU A 305 -0.48 -27.00 -7.77
CA LEU A 305 -0.82 -25.88 -6.88
C LEU A 305 -1.58 -24.77 -7.63
N ARG A 306 -1.18 -24.48 -8.88
CA ARG A 306 -1.88 -23.54 -9.75
C ARG A 306 -3.33 -23.94 -9.97
N HIS A 307 -3.57 -25.22 -10.27
CA HIS A 307 -4.92 -25.74 -10.47
C HIS A 307 -5.77 -25.55 -9.21
N ASP A 308 -5.26 -25.91 -8.04
CA ASP A 308 -5.99 -25.74 -6.77
C ASP A 308 -6.31 -24.25 -6.48
N VAL A 309 -5.37 -23.34 -6.77
CA VAL A 309 -5.56 -21.88 -6.64
C VAL A 309 -6.63 -21.37 -7.61
N GLU A 310 -6.57 -21.78 -8.88
CA GLU A 310 -7.53 -21.39 -9.91
C GLU A 310 -8.94 -21.88 -9.57
N GLU A 311 -9.09 -23.15 -9.20
CA GLU A 311 -10.39 -23.74 -8.86
C GLU A 311 -11.00 -23.07 -7.62
N TYR A 312 -10.19 -22.73 -6.62
CA TYR A 312 -10.68 -21.96 -5.48
C TYR A 312 -11.13 -20.56 -5.91
N ALA A 313 -10.32 -19.85 -6.71
CA ALA A 313 -10.61 -18.49 -7.14
C ALA A 313 -11.81 -18.38 -8.10
N LYS A 314 -12.09 -19.43 -8.89
CA LYS A 314 -13.20 -19.46 -9.87
C LYS A 314 -14.58 -19.57 -9.23
N GLN A 315 -14.67 -19.97 -7.96
CA GLN A 315 -15.93 -20.07 -7.20
C GLN A 315 -16.53 -18.69 -6.88
N PHE A 316 -15.70 -17.65 -6.87
CA PHE A 316 -16.12 -16.29 -6.51
C PHE A 316 -16.57 -15.48 -7.73
N PRO A 317 -17.48 -14.51 -7.57
CA PRO A 317 -17.89 -13.61 -8.63
C PRO A 317 -16.74 -12.90 -9.36
N THR A 318 -16.95 -12.62 -10.65
CA THR A 318 -16.18 -11.62 -11.40
C THR A 318 -16.68 -10.23 -11.03
N ILE A 319 -15.79 -9.23 -11.02
CA ILE A 319 -16.14 -7.86 -10.63
C ILE A 319 -15.91 -6.93 -11.82
N GLY A 320 -16.98 -6.26 -12.26
CA GLY A 320 -16.97 -5.32 -13.38
C GLY A 320 -17.24 -5.94 -14.77
N PHE A 321 -17.51 -7.24 -14.84
CA PHE A 321 -17.91 -7.94 -16.06
C PHE A 321 -18.58 -9.29 -15.72
N ASP A 322 -19.39 -9.82 -16.63
CA ASP A 322 -20.14 -11.06 -16.43
C ASP A 322 -19.34 -12.30 -16.85
N LYS A 323 -19.30 -13.32 -15.99
CA LYS A 323 -18.59 -14.58 -16.24
C LYS A 323 -19.12 -15.30 -17.49
N GLU A 324 -20.43 -15.21 -17.74
CA GLU A 324 -21.11 -15.89 -18.85
C GLU A 324 -20.69 -15.36 -20.23
N THR A 325 -20.27 -14.10 -20.31
CA THR A 325 -19.88 -13.43 -21.57
C THR A 325 -18.38 -13.47 -21.82
N MET A 326 -17.60 -14.11 -20.93
CA MET A 326 -16.15 -14.23 -21.08
C MET A 326 -15.78 -15.09 -22.30
N LYS A 327 -14.77 -14.64 -23.05
CA LYS A 327 -14.17 -15.40 -24.15
C LYS A 327 -13.46 -16.67 -23.68
N TYR A 328 -12.82 -16.63 -22.52
CA TYR A 328 -12.07 -17.73 -21.93
C TYR A 328 -12.77 -18.17 -20.65
N LYS A 329 -13.37 -19.36 -20.67
CA LYS A 329 -14.16 -19.92 -19.55
C LYS A 329 -13.47 -21.08 -18.85
N ASP A 330 -12.50 -21.70 -19.53
CA ASP A 330 -11.68 -22.80 -19.04
C ASP A 330 -10.59 -22.29 -18.10
#